data_AF-A0A538H2U7-F1
#
_entry.id   AF-A0A538H2U7-F1
#
_cell.length_a   1.000
_cell.length_b   1.000
_cell.length_c   1.000
_cell.angle_alpha   90.00
_cell.angle_beta   90.00
_cell.angle_gamma   90.00
#
_symmetry.space_group_name_H-M   'P 1'
#
loop_
_entity.id
_entity.type
_entity.pdbx_description
1 polymer ?
#
loop_
_entity_poly.entity_id
_entity_poly.type
_entity_poly.pdbx_seq_one_letter_code
_entity_poly.pdbx_strand_id
1 'polypeptide(L)'
;MALTARVRPAAGEPEGALVLFHGRGADENDLFPLLDALDPERRFVGATPRGPLSLPPGGAHWYALGGIGTPEATTFYASYGAAAEWLDGFLAEHGVVHDRLVLGGFSQGGVMTY
;
A
#
# COMPACT_ATOMS: atom_id res chain seq x y z
N MET A 1 -13.82 0.29 5.25
CA MET A 1 -13.49 1.74 5.29
C MET A 1 -12.56 2.00 4.12
N ALA A 2 -12.85 2.97 3.26
CA ALA A 2 -11.96 3.24 2.12
C ALA A 2 -10.62 3.80 2.59
N LEU A 3 -9.51 3.21 2.16
CA LEU A 3 -8.17 3.73 2.45
C LEU A 3 -7.89 4.97 1.60
N THR A 4 -7.24 5.97 2.18
CA THR A 4 -6.60 7.04 1.42
C THR A 4 -5.42 6.47 0.65
N ALA A 5 -5.25 6.84 -0.61
CA ALA A 5 -4.10 6.44 -1.41
C ALA A 5 -3.67 7.56 -2.35
N ARG A 6 -2.39 7.58 -2.67
CA ARG A 6 -1.84 8.41 -3.74
C ARG A 6 -1.63 7.55 -4.97
N VAL A 7 -2.12 8.03 -6.12
CA VAL A 7 -2.09 7.28 -7.39
C VAL A 7 -1.25 8.04 -8.40
N ARG A 8 -0.44 7.29 -9.14
CA ARG A 8 0.30 7.74 -10.33
C ARG A 8 -0.27 7.02 -11.54
N PRO A 9 -0.89 7.72 -12.50
CA PRO A 9 -1.39 7.07 -13.71
C PRO A 9 -0.26 6.46 -14.53
N ALA A 10 -0.56 5.38 -15.24
CA ALA A 10 0.30 4.88 -16.30
C ALA A 10 0.38 5.89 -17.46
N ALA A 11 1.39 5.77 -18.32
CA ALA A 11 1.53 6.62 -19.51
C ALA A 11 0.46 6.33 -20.59
N GLY A 12 -0.16 5.15 -20.54
CA GLY A 12 -1.23 4.71 -21.42
C GLY A 12 -2.09 3.65 -20.74
N GLU A 13 -2.62 2.69 -21.51
CA GLU A 13 -3.30 1.52 -20.94
C GLU A 13 -2.32 0.76 -20.01
N PRO A 14 -2.68 0.51 -18.74
CA PRO A 14 -1.76 -0.07 -17.78
C PRO A 14 -1.42 -1.52 -18.14
N GLU A 15 -0.12 -1.83 -18.23
CA GLU A 15 0.36 -3.22 -18.38
C GLU A 15 0.13 -4.04 -17.11
N GLY A 16 0.02 -3.35 -15.95
CA GLY A 16 -0.25 -3.91 -14.63
C GLY A 16 -0.36 -2.84 -13.56
N ALA A 17 -0.30 -3.25 -12.29
CA ALA A 17 -0.25 -2.34 -11.14
C ALA A 17 1.05 -2.48 -10.35
N LEU A 18 1.60 -1.35 -9.86
CA LEU A 18 2.72 -1.30 -8.92
C LEU A 18 2.26 -0.63 -7.63
N VAL A 19 2.12 -1.39 -6.55
CA VAL A 19 1.56 -0.91 -5.29
C VAL A 19 2.59 -1.05 -4.17
N LEU A 20 2.87 0.05 -3.48
CA LEU A 20 3.87 0.11 -2.41
C LEU A 20 3.27 0.57 -1.07
N PHE A 21 3.41 -0.24 -0.02
CA PHE A 21 2.91 0.06 1.32
C PHE A 21 4.01 0.67 2.20
N HIS A 22 3.73 1.85 2.77
CA HIS A 22 4.70 2.60 3.57
C HIS A 22 5.04 1.94 4.91
N GLY A 23 6.14 2.39 5.54
CA GLY A 23 6.57 1.95 6.87
C GLY A 23 5.80 2.58 8.02
N ARG A 24 6.05 2.10 9.24
CA ARG A 24 5.42 2.64 10.46
C ARG A 24 5.69 4.13 10.63
N GLY A 25 4.65 4.93 10.86
CA GLY A 25 4.76 6.36 11.15
C GLY A 25 5.03 7.24 9.93
N ALA A 26 4.90 6.68 8.73
CA ALA A 26 4.97 7.40 7.46
C ALA A 26 3.55 7.63 6.90
N ASP A 27 3.40 7.88 5.60
CA ASP A 27 2.10 8.03 4.93
C ASP A 27 2.16 7.64 3.44
N GLU A 28 1.09 7.88 2.69
CA GLU A 28 0.98 7.59 1.26
C GLU A 28 2.02 8.32 0.39
N ASN A 29 2.75 9.31 0.90
CA ASN A 29 3.74 10.05 0.13
C ASN A 29 5.14 9.44 0.23
N ASP A 30 5.40 8.63 1.26
CA ASP A 30 6.74 8.14 1.64
C ASP A 30 7.42 7.38 0.49
N LEU A 31 6.71 6.41 -0.08
CA LEU A 31 7.23 5.56 -1.16
C LEU A 31 6.81 6.03 -2.56
N PHE A 32 6.01 7.09 -2.67
CA PHE A 32 5.49 7.55 -3.95
C PHE A 32 6.58 7.90 -4.98
N PRO A 33 7.70 8.57 -4.61
CA PRO A 33 8.79 8.82 -5.53
C PRO A 33 9.48 7.55 -6.06
N LEU A 34 9.41 6.43 -5.33
CA LEU A 34 10.02 5.17 -5.78
C LEU A 34 9.27 4.56 -6.96
N LEU A 35 8.00 4.89 -7.17
CA LEU A 35 7.26 4.44 -8.34
C LEU A 35 7.99 4.85 -9.62
N ASP A 36 8.47 6.10 -9.71
CA ASP A 36 9.17 6.61 -10.90
C ASP A 36 10.59 6.03 -11.02
N ALA A 37 11.21 5.62 -9.92
CA ALA A 37 12.52 4.95 -9.95
C ALA A 37 12.41 3.48 -10.42
N LEU A 38 11.34 2.78 -10.04
CA LEU A 38 11.12 1.35 -10.34
C LEU A 38 10.45 1.15 -11.71
N ASP A 39 9.64 2.11 -12.14
CA ASP A 39 8.90 2.08 -13.40
C ASP A 39 9.00 3.46 -14.09
N PRO A 40 10.18 3.81 -14.62
CA PRO A 40 10.45 5.13 -15.20
C PRO A 40 9.64 5.41 -16.48
N GLU A 41 9.26 4.36 -17.20
CA GLU A 41 8.42 4.46 -18.41
C GLU A 41 6.92 4.53 -18.08
N ARG A 42 6.54 4.42 -16.80
CA ARG A 42 5.15 4.43 -16.31
C ARG A 42 4.28 3.38 -17.02
N ARG A 43 4.80 2.16 -17.15
CA ARG A 43 4.06 1.02 -17.72
C ARG A 43 2.95 0.54 -16.80
N PHE A 44 3.11 0.74 -15.48
CA PHE A 44 2.17 0.32 -14.46
C PHE A 44 1.39 1.52 -13.91
N VAL A 45 0.11 1.30 -13.60
CA VAL A 45 -0.60 2.21 -12.69
C VAL A 45 0.02 2.05 -11.30
N GLY A 46 0.56 3.14 -10.77
CA GLY A 46 1.29 3.14 -9.51
C GLY A 46 0.41 3.62 -8.36
N ALA A 47 0.48 2.99 -7.19
CA ALA A 47 -0.24 3.49 -6.01
C ALA A 47 0.50 3.25 -4.70
N THR A 48 0.25 4.14 -3.74
CA THR A 48 0.72 4.05 -2.37
C THR A 48 -0.45 4.32 -1.42
N PRO A 49 -1.05 3.28 -0.81
CA PRO A 49 -2.11 3.47 0.18
C PRO A 49 -1.54 3.87 1.55
N ARG A 50 -2.33 4.62 2.30
CA ARG A 50 -2.08 5.04 3.69
C ARG A 50 -2.66 4.02 4.66
N GLY A 51 -1.86 3.58 5.62
CA GLY A 51 -2.34 2.78 6.76
C GLY A 51 -3.45 3.52 7.52
N PRO A 52 -4.49 2.82 8.00
CA PRO A 52 -5.69 3.47 8.53
C PRO A 52 -5.50 4.05 9.94
N LEU A 53 -4.44 3.67 10.65
CA LEU A 53 -4.26 4.03 12.06
C LEU A 53 -3.36 5.26 12.20
N SER A 54 -3.75 6.20 13.06
CA SER A 54 -2.91 7.32 13.49
C SER A 54 -2.52 7.09 14.95
N LEU A 55 -1.28 6.63 15.18
CA LEU A 55 -0.77 6.27 16.51
C LEU A 55 0.47 7.12 16.87
N PRO A 56 0.75 7.36 18.17
CA PRO A 56 2.01 7.96 18.59
C PRO A 56 3.24 7.19 18.06
N PRO A 57 4.36 7.87 17.73
CA PRO A 57 4.61 9.31 17.89
C PRO A 57 4.10 10.19 16.72
N GLY A 58 3.34 9.65 15.76
CA GLY A 58 2.83 10.38 14.60
C GLY A 58 2.74 9.49 13.35
N GLY A 59 2.25 10.09 12.26
CA GLY A 59 2.08 9.42 10.96
C GLY A 59 1.00 8.34 10.94
N ALA A 60 0.94 7.59 9.85
CA ALA A 60 0.07 6.44 9.65
C ALA A 60 0.76 5.11 9.97
N HIS A 61 -0.05 4.14 10.40
CA HIS A 61 0.37 2.81 10.82
C HIS A 61 -0.60 1.79 10.26
N TRP A 62 -0.08 0.61 9.94
CA TRP A 62 -0.88 -0.53 9.50
C TRP A 62 -1.45 -1.29 10.69
N TYR A 63 -0.71 -1.38 11.78
CA TYR A 63 -1.12 -2.07 12.99
C TYR A 63 -0.41 -1.51 14.22
N ALA A 64 -1.05 -1.67 15.38
CA ALA A 64 -0.41 -1.41 16.67
C ALA A 64 0.59 -2.53 16.98
N LEU A 65 1.58 -2.26 17.82
CA LEU A 65 2.52 -3.28 18.28
C LEU A 65 1.97 -3.98 19.54
N GLY A 66 1.90 -5.31 19.50
CA GLY A 66 1.58 -6.16 20.65
C GLY A 66 2.81 -6.55 21.48
N GLY A 67 4.00 -6.12 21.07
CA GLY A 67 5.30 -6.44 21.64
C GLY A 67 6.42 -5.96 20.72
N ILE A 68 7.68 -6.26 21.05
CA ILE A 68 8.81 -5.87 20.19
C ILE A 68 8.65 -6.57 18.83
N GLY A 69 8.44 -5.78 17.78
CA GLY A 69 8.30 -6.26 16.40
C GLY A 69 7.05 -7.10 16.13
N THR A 70 6.16 -7.27 17.10
CA THR A 70 5.00 -8.17 16.98
C THR A 70 3.74 -7.38 16.65
N PRO A 71 3.02 -7.71 15.55
CA PRO A 71 1.72 -7.11 15.29
C PRO A 71 0.73 -7.42 16.42
N GLU A 72 -0.01 -6.40 16.88
CA GLU A 72 -1.21 -6.64 17.67
C GLU A 72 -2.29 -7.17 16.73
N ALA A 73 -2.83 -8.35 17.04
CA ALA A 73 -3.64 -9.14 16.10
C ALA A 73 -4.90 -8.41 15.64
N THR A 74 -5.61 -7.71 16.53
CA THR A 74 -6.89 -7.09 16.22
C THR A 74 -6.74 -5.99 15.19
N THR A 75 -5.80 -5.07 15.43
CA THR A 75 -5.49 -3.97 14.52
C THR A 75 -4.85 -4.46 13.23
N PHE A 76 -4.04 -5.51 13.29
CA PHE A 76 -3.46 -6.15 12.11
C PHE A 76 -4.52 -6.71 11.17
N TYR A 77 -5.40 -7.60 11.65
CA TYR A 77 -6.39 -8.24 10.78
C TYR A 77 -7.42 -7.25 10.25
N ALA A 78 -7.80 -6.23 11.04
CA ALA A 78 -8.68 -5.18 10.57
C ALA A 78 -8.08 -4.38 9.39
N SER A 79 -6.82 -3.95 9.52
CA SER A 79 -6.13 -3.21 8.46
C SER A 79 -5.78 -4.09 7.26
N TYR A 80 -5.46 -5.37 7.48
CA TYR A 80 -5.16 -6.32 6.41
C TYR A 80 -6.39 -6.56 5.53
N GLY A 81 -7.56 -6.78 6.16
CA GLY A 81 -8.82 -6.88 5.43
C GLY A 81 -9.15 -5.61 4.65
N ALA A 82 -8.98 -4.44 5.25
CA ALA A 82 -9.22 -3.16 4.56
C ALA A 82 -8.25 -2.92 3.40
N ALA A 83 -6.98 -3.32 3.54
CA ALA A 83 -5.98 -3.21 2.49
C ALA A 83 -6.25 -4.18 1.33
N ALA A 84 -6.68 -5.41 1.63
CA ALA A 84 -7.08 -6.39 0.62
C ALA A 84 -8.31 -5.91 -0.17
N GLU A 85 -9.36 -5.45 0.54
CA GLU A 85 -10.57 -4.90 -0.09
C GLU A 85 -10.25 -3.68 -0.97
N TRP A 86 -9.39 -2.78 -0.49
CA TRP A 86 -8.94 -1.63 -1.27
C TRP A 86 -8.15 -2.04 -2.52
N LEU A 87 -7.25 -3.02 -2.39
CA LEU A 87 -6.42 -3.51 -3.49
C LEU A 87 -7.27 -4.17 -4.58
N ASP A 88 -8.24 -5.00 -4.21
CA ASP A 88 -9.18 -5.62 -5.15
C ASP A 88 -9.99 -4.55 -5.90
N GLY A 89 -10.49 -3.54 -5.19
CA GLY A 89 -11.19 -2.40 -5.78
C GLY A 89 -10.31 -1.59 -6.73
N PHE A 90 -9.08 -1.29 -6.33
CA PHE A 90 -8.11 -0.54 -7.15
C PHE A 90 -7.76 -1.29 -8.44
N LEU A 91 -7.53 -2.60 -8.36
CA LEU A 91 -7.28 -3.43 -9.54
C LEU A 91 -8.47 -3.45 -10.48
N ALA A 92 -9.69 -3.63 -9.94
CA ALA A 92 -10.92 -3.61 -10.73
C ALA A 92 -11.18 -2.26 -11.41
N GLU A 93 -10.95 -1.15 -10.72
CA GLU A 93 -11.09 0.21 -11.26
C GLU A 93 -10.18 0.44 -12.48
N HIS A 94 -8.97 -0.14 -12.45
CA HIS A 94 -7.98 0.01 -13.51
C HIS A 94 -7.97 -1.16 -14.52
N GLY A 95 -8.90 -2.11 -14.43
CA GLY A 95 -8.97 -3.27 -15.33
C GLY A 95 -7.75 -4.19 -15.26
N VAL A 96 -7.04 -4.20 -14.12
CA VAL A 96 -5.84 -5.02 -13.89
C VAL A 96 -6.22 -6.29 -13.13
N VAL A 97 -5.60 -7.42 -13.48
CA VAL A 97 -5.76 -8.69 -12.75
C VAL A 97 -4.61 -8.90 -11.76
N HIS A 98 -4.84 -9.68 -10.69
CA HIS A 98 -3.83 -9.95 -9.66
C HIS A 98 -2.52 -10.53 -10.21
N ASP A 99 -2.54 -11.32 -11.29
CA ASP A 99 -1.33 -11.85 -11.94
C ASP A 99 -0.41 -10.77 -12.53
N ARG A 100 -0.90 -9.54 -12.64
CA ARG A 100 -0.17 -8.36 -13.12
C ARG A 100 0.06 -7.31 -12.04
N LEU A 101 -0.15 -7.69 -10.77
CA LEU A 101 0.16 -6.86 -9.62
C LEU A 101 1.60 -7.12 -9.14
N VAL A 102 2.38 -6.05 -9.05
CA VAL A 102 3.58 -6.00 -8.22
C VAL A 102 3.21 -5.32 -6.91
N LEU A 103 3.23 -6.09 -5.83
CA LEU A 103 2.94 -5.61 -4.48
C LEU A 103 4.22 -5.64 -3.63
N GLY A 104 4.53 -4.55 -2.93
CA GLY A 104 5.66 -4.50 -2.03
C GLY A 104 5.46 -3.49 -0.91
N GLY A 105 6.38 -3.46 0.04
CA GLY A 105 6.33 -2.48 1.11
C GLY A 105 7.57 -2.47 1.98
N PHE A 106 7.66 -1.43 2.83
CA PHE A 106 8.77 -1.24 3.74
C PHE A 106 8.34 -1.46 5.20
N SER A 107 9.14 -2.18 6.00
CA SER A 107 8.89 -2.42 7.43
C SER A 107 7.46 -2.96 7.68
N GLN A 108 6.56 -2.23 8.36
CA GLN A 108 5.15 -2.65 8.52
C GLN A 108 4.48 -2.91 7.17
N GLY A 109 4.70 -2.06 6.17
CA GLY A 109 4.18 -2.30 4.81
C GLY A 109 4.75 -3.57 4.18
N GLY A 110 5.98 -3.95 4.51
CA GLY A 110 6.55 -5.24 4.10
C GLY A 110 5.83 -6.43 4.74
N VAL A 111 5.46 -6.33 6.02
CA VAL A 111 4.65 -7.35 6.71
C VAL A 111 3.24 -7.45 6.12
N MET A 112 2.64 -6.33 5.72
CA MET A 112 1.31 -6.30 5.12
C MET A 112 1.25 -6.89 3.70
N THR A 113 2.40 -7.09 3.06
CA THR A 113 2.51 -7.56 1.66
C THR A 113 3.02 -9.00 1.56
N TYR A 114 3.11 -9.71 2.69
CA TYR A 114 3.40 -11.13 2.80
C TYR A 114 2.17 -11.91 3.30
#